data_AF-A0A8B9EV11-F1
#
_entry.id   AF-A0A8B9EV11-F1
#
_cell.length_a   1.000
_cell.length_b   1.000
_cell.length_c   1.000
_cell.angle_alpha   90.00
_cell.angle_beta   90.00
_cell.angle_gamma   90.00
#
_symmetry.space_group_name_H-M   'P 1'
#
loop_
_entity.id
_entity.type
_entity.pdbx_description
1 polymer ?
#
loop_
_entity_poly.entity_id
_entity_poly.type
_entity_poly.pdbx_seq_one_letter_code
_entity_poly.pdbx_strand_id
1 'polypeptide(L)'
;MFHLRLFVDTDSDVRLSRRVLRDMKRGRDLEQILTQYTTFVKPAFEEFCLPTKKYADVIIPRGVDNMVAINLIVQHIQDILNGDICKWQRGAMNGHGRTYKRPFPEQAESSNVLAAGKRSHLESSSRPH
;
A
#
# COMPACT_ATOMS: atom_id res chain seq x y z
N MET A 1 24.40 9.19 -0.05
CA MET A 1 23.58 8.72 1.10
C MET A 1 22.13 8.69 0.65
N PHE A 2 21.35 7.65 0.96
CA PHE A 2 19.91 7.62 0.68
C PHE A 2 19.14 8.17 1.88
N HIS A 3 18.11 9.01 1.64
CA HIS A 3 17.28 9.59 2.70
C HIS A 3 16.12 8.68 3.13
N LEU A 4 15.70 7.75 2.27
CA LEU A 4 14.69 6.74 2.54
C LEU A 4 15.06 5.46 1.79
N ARG A 5 15.15 4.33 2.48
CA ARG A 5 15.50 3.02 1.92
C ARG A 5 14.29 2.09 2.01
N LEU A 6 13.82 1.63 0.85
CA LEU A 6 12.67 0.75 0.74
C LEU A 6 13.12 -0.65 0.29
N PHE A 7 12.56 -1.70 0.89
CA PHE A 7 12.75 -3.08 0.43
C PHE A 7 11.39 -3.72 0.14
N VAL A 8 11.18 -4.15 -1.11
CA VAL A 8 9.95 -4.84 -1.51
C VAL A 8 10.11 -6.33 -1.25
N ASP A 9 9.32 -6.85 -0.32
CA ASP A 9 9.40 -8.22 0.14
C ASP A 9 8.26 -9.06 -0.46
N THR A 10 8.64 -10.16 -1.09
CA THR A 10 7.71 -11.09 -1.74
C THR A 10 8.35 -12.47 -1.78
N ASP A 11 7.55 -13.49 -1.55
CA ASP A 11 8.02 -14.88 -1.50
C ASP A 11 8.70 -15.31 -2.80
N SER A 12 9.67 -16.22 -2.66
CA SER A 12 10.55 -16.62 -3.77
C SER A 12 9.80 -17.29 -4.92
N ASP A 13 8.76 -18.04 -4.63
CA ASP A 13 7.86 -18.71 -5.58
C ASP A 13 6.96 -17.72 -6.33
N VAL A 14 6.39 -16.73 -5.65
CA VAL A 14 5.63 -15.63 -6.28
C VAL A 14 6.54 -14.79 -7.18
N ARG A 15 7.78 -14.52 -6.77
CA ARG A 15 8.77 -13.86 -7.63
C ARG A 15 9.17 -14.71 -8.82
N LEU A 16 9.35 -16.01 -8.62
CA LEU A 16 9.70 -16.95 -9.69
C LEU A 16 8.57 -17.07 -10.72
N SER A 17 7.31 -17.22 -10.30
CA SER A 17 6.17 -17.30 -11.22
C SER A 17 6.04 -16.04 -12.09
N ARG A 18 6.15 -14.86 -11.47
CA ARG A 18 6.18 -13.56 -12.19
C ARG A 18 7.36 -13.50 -13.18
N ARG A 19 8.54 -13.99 -12.78
CA ARG A 19 9.72 -14.05 -13.65
C ARG A 19 9.50 -14.97 -14.84
N VAL A 20 9.00 -16.19 -14.63
CA VAL A 20 8.77 -17.17 -15.70
C VAL A 20 7.82 -16.59 -16.74
N LEU A 21 6.67 -16.05 -16.31
CA LEU A 21 5.70 -15.44 -17.22
C LEU A 21 6.29 -14.28 -18.03
N ARG A 22 7.10 -13.44 -17.39
CA ARG A 22 7.79 -12.31 -18.05
C ARG A 22 8.85 -12.79 -19.04
N ASP A 23 9.62 -13.81 -18.68
CA ASP A 23 10.78 -14.27 -19.44
C ASP A 23 10.34 -15.13 -20.64
N MET A 24 9.27 -15.91 -20.51
CA MET A 24 8.62 -16.60 -21.64
C MET A 24 8.06 -15.62 -22.67
N LYS A 25 7.44 -14.52 -22.23
CA LYS A 25 6.99 -13.43 -23.13
C LYS A 25 8.14 -12.78 -23.92
N ARG A 26 9.39 -12.96 -23.48
CA ARG A 26 10.60 -12.49 -24.16
C ARG A 26 11.23 -13.56 -25.07
N GLY A 27 10.56 -14.69 -25.28
CA GLY A 27 11.02 -15.77 -26.16
C GLY A 27 12.08 -16.69 -25.55
N ARG A 28 12.23 -16.71 -24.21
CA ARG A 28 13.12 -17.66 -23.54
C ARG A 28 12.42 -18.99 -23.25
N ASP A 29 13.16 -20.07 -23.38
CA ASP A 29 12.69 -21.40 -23.05
C ASP A 29 12.54 -21.63 -21.53
N LEU A 30 11.56 -22.43 -21.14
CA LEU A 30 11.24 -22.69 -19.73
C LEU A 30 12.39 -23.36 -18.99
N GLU A 31 13.03 -24.36 -19.60
CA GLU A 31 14.12 -25.11 -18.99
C GLU A 31 15.33 -24.20 -18.75
N GLN A 32 15.64 -23.33 -19.71
CA GLN A 32 16.70 -22.33 -19.57
C GLN A 32 16.40 -21.33 -18.45
N ILE A 33 15.16 -20.85 -18.32
CA ILE A 33 14.75 -19.93 -17.25
C ILE A 33 14.93 -20.58 -15.87
N LEU A 34 14.46 -21.81 -15.71
CA LEU A 34 14.55 -22.53 -14.44
C LEU A 34 16.00 -22.87 -14.09
N THR A 35 16.78 -23.34 -15.06
CA THR A 35 18.21 -23.63 -14.88
C THR A 35 18.98 -22.38 -14.46
N GLN A 36 18.71 -21.23 -15.09
CA GLN A 36 19.34 -19.96 -14.70
C GLN A 36 18.90 -19.52 -13.30
N TYR A 37 17.63 -19.72 -12.94
CA TYR A 37 17.11 -19.34 -11.64
C TYR A 37 17.78 -20.13 -10.52
N THR A 38 17.85 -21.45 -10.63
CA THR A 38 18.42 -22.34 -9.62
C THR A 38 19.93 -22.19 -9.52
N THR A 39 20.63 -22.08 -10.66
CA THR A 39 22.10 -22.03 -10.69
C THR A 39 22.65 -20.68 -10.24
N PHE A 40 22.00 -19.57 -10.61
CA PHE A 40 22.58 -18.24 -10.41
C PHE A 40 21.70 -17.31 -9.58
N VAL A 41 20.42 -17.18 -9.91
CA VAL A 41 19.64 -16.07 -9.33
C VAL A 41 19.19 -16.33 -7.90
N LYS A 42 18.79 -17.56 -7.56
CA LYS A 42 18.42 -17.91 -6.19
C LYS A 42 19.62 -17.79 -5.24
N PRO A 43 20.80 -18.42 -5.52
CA PRO A 43 21.98 -18.26 -4.67
C PRO A 43 22.41 -16.80 -4.52
N ALA A 44 22.49 -16.05 -5.63
CA ALA A 44 22.90 -14.64 -5.57
C ALA A 44 21.89 -13.77 -4.80
N PHE A 45 20.59 -14.07 -4.89
CA PHE A 45 19.59 -13.37 -4.10
C PHE A 45 19.77 -13.64 -2.60
N GLU A 46 19.97 -14.90 -2.21
CA GLU A 46 20.14 -15.31 -0.82
C GLU A 46 21.44 -14.76 -0.22
N GLU A 47 22.53 -14.75 -1.00
CA GLU A 47 23.85 -14.29 -0.56
C GLU A 47 23.98 -12.77 -0.54
N PHE A 48 23.47 -12.07 -1.56
CA PHE A 48 23.76 -10.64 -1.74
C PHE A 48 22.54 -9.75 -1.56
N CYS A 49 21.35 -10.15 -2.01
CA CYS A 49 20.18 -9.28 -1.96
C CYS A 49 19.44 -9.35 -0.62
N LEU A 50 19.16 -10.57 -0.14
CA LEU A 50 18.38 -10.79 1.07
C LEU A 50 19.04 -10.16 2.32
N PRO A 51 20.37 -10.20 2.53
CA PRO A 51 20.99 -9.55 3.68
C PRO A 51 20.85 -8.03 3.68
N THR A 52 20.58 -7.41 2.52
CA THR A 52 20.37 -5.95 2.44
C THR A 52 19.03 -5.50 3.02
N LYS A 53 18.08 -6.43 3.20
CA LYS A 53 16.77 -6.16 3.82
C LYS A 53 16.88 -5.50 5.19
N LYS A 54 17.92 -5.83 5.96
CA LYS A 54 18.19 -5.24 7.29
C LYS A 54 18.55 -3.76 7.26
N TYR A 55 18.92 -3.23 6.10
CA TYR A 55 19.22 -1.81 5.92
C TYR A 55 18.01 -1.02 5.41
N ALA A 56 16.84 -1.62 5.26
CA ALA A 56 15.65 -0.90 4.84
C ALA A 56 15.04 -0.13 6.01
N ASP A 57 14.59 1.09 5.74
CA ASP A 57 13.80 1.87 6.70
C ASP A 57 12.34 1.41 6.69
N VAL A 58 11.85 0.99 5.52
CA VAL A 58 10.49 0.43 5.34
C VAL A 58 10.52 -0.82 4.45
N ILE A 59 9.80 -1.85 4.88
CA ILE A 59 9.58 -3.08 4.10
C ILE A 59 8.15 -3.07 3.55
N ILE A 60 8.01 -3.27 2.24
CA ILE A 60 6.72 -3.27 1.54
C ILE A 60 6.37 -4.72 1.15
N PRO A 61 5.39 -5.36 1.80
CA PRO A 61 4.95 -6.68 1.41
C PRO A 61 4.13 -6.64 0.12
N ARG A 62 4.16 -7.73 -0.66
CA ARG A 62 3.36 -7.99 -1.90
C ARG A 62 3.67 -7.07 -3.10
N GLY A 63 4.38 -5.96 -2.88
CA GLY A 63 4.77 -5.02 -3.94
C GLY A 63 3.57 -4.25 -4.49
N VAL A 64 3.33 -4.35 -5.80
CA VAL A 64 2.32 -3.56 -6.52
C VAL A 64 0.90 -3.73 -5.99
N ASP A 65 0.60 -4.89 -5.41
CA ASP A 65 -0.74 -5.20 -4.88
C ASP A 65 -1.02 -4.41 -3.59
N ASN A 66 0.00 -3.80 -2.97
CA ASN A 66 -0.13 -3.01 -1.76
C ASN A 66 -0.35 -1.52 -2.07
N MET A 67 -1.53 -1.21 -2.60
CA MET A 67 -1.93 0.17 -2.91
C MET A 67 -1.83 1.12 -1.72
N VAL A 68 -2.04 0.61 -0.50
CA VAL A 68 -1.88 1.39 0.73
C VAL A 68 -0.44 1.87 0.89
N ALA A 69 0.55 0.98 0.78
CA ALA A 69 1.96 1.34 0.86
C ALA A 69 2.38 2.29 -0.27
N ILE A 70 1.89 2.08 -1.48
CA ILE A 70 2.15 2.96 -2.64
C ILE A 70 1.62 4.36 -2.36
N ASN A 71 0.37 4.48 -1.91
CA ASN A 71 -0.25 5.78 -1.61
C ASN A 71 0.49 6.52 -0.50
N LEU A 72 1.00 5.82 0.52
CA LEU A 72 1.82 6.44 1.58
C LEU A 72 3.12 7.03 1.01
N ILE A 73 3.78 6.33 0.09
CA ILE A 73 5.02 6.82 -0.55
C ILE A 73 4.72 7.98 -1.50
N VAL A 74 3.64 7.88 -2.29
CA VAL A 74 3.21 8.95 -3.19
C VAL A 74 2.89 10.22 -2.41
N GLN A 75 2.12 10.10 -1.30
CA GLN A 75 1.82 11.24 -0.45
C GLN A 75 3.10 11.84 0.16
N HIS A 76 4.01 11.01 0.65
CA HIS A 76 5.28 11.51 1.20
C HIS A 76 6.11 12.28 0.17
N ILE A 77 6.15 11.82 -1.08
CA ILE A 77 6.80 12.53 -2.18
C ILE A 77 6.09 13.85 -2.47
N GLN A 78 4.75 13.88 -2.49
CA GLN A 78 3.99 15.11 -2.69
C GLN A 78 4.26 16.14 -1.58
N ASP A 79 4.31 15.71 -0.31
CA ASP A 79 4.62 16.57 0.82
C ASP A 79 6.03 17.17 0.72
N ILE A 80 7.00 16.40 0.20
CA ILE A 80 8.36 16.87 -0.10
C ILE A 80 8.33 17.95 -1.18
N LEU A 81 7.65 17.68 -2.30
CA LEU A 81 7.60 18.59 -3.45
C LEU A 81 6.87 19.90 -3.12
N ASN A 82 5.82 19.84 -2.29
CA ASN A 82 5.04 21.00 -1.87
C ASN A 82 5.71 21.81 -0.73
N GLY A 83 6.82 21.30 -0.17
CA GLY A 83 7.49 21.92 0.98
C GLY A 83 6.67 21.85 2.28
N ASP A 84 5.72 20.93 2.37
CA ASP A 84 4.81 20.80 3.51
C ASP A 84 5.50 20.21 4.74
N ILE A 85 6.58 19.43 4.55
CA ILE A 85 7.37 18.86 5.66
C ILE A 85 7.98 19.96 6.57
N CYS A 86 8.40 21.08 5.98
CA CYS A 86 8.96 22.22 6.71
C CYS A 86 7.91 23.07 7.45
N LYS A 87 6.61 22.80 7.24
CA LYS A 87 5.52 23.51 7.94
C LYS A 87 5.23 22.87 9.30
N TRP A 88 5.34 21.55 9.41
CA TRP A 88 5.20 20.83 10.69
C TRP A 88 6.32 21.19 11.67
N GLN A 89 7.56 21.37 11.20
CA GLN A 89 8.67 21.82 12.05
C GLN A 89 8.58 23.30 12.46
N ARG A 90 7.97 24.19 11.64
CA ARG A 90 7.81 25.61 11.98
C ARG A 90 6.56 25.92 12.81
N GLY A 91 5.51 25.10 12.73
CA GLY A 91 4.27 25.27 13.50
C GLY A 91 4.37 24.92 14.99
N ALA A 92 5.41 24.20 15.42
CA ALA A 92 5.59 23.81 16.82
C ALA A 92 6.19 24.91 17.71
N MET A 93 6.76 25.98 17.12
CA MET A 93 7.41 27.05 17.92
C MET A 93 6.49 28.24 18.24
N ASN A 94 5.30 28.34 17.62
CA ASN A 94 4.35 29.43 17.88
C ASN A 94 2.93 28.91 18.13
N GLY A 95 2.63 28.62 19.40
CA GLY A 95 1.33 28.97 20.02
C GLY A 95 0.13 28.04 19.82
N HIS A 96 -0.35 27.50 20.96
CA HIS A 96 -1.76 27.31 21.34
C HIS A 96 -2.72 26.56 20.39
N GLY A 97 -3.06 25.33 20.81
CA GLY A 97 -4.40 24.73 20.74
C GLY A 97 -5.14 24.77 19.40
N ARG A 98 -5.08 23.67 18.64
CA ARG A 98 -6.14 23.31 17.70
C ARG A 98 -6.68 21.92 17.98
N THR A 99 -7.83 21.89 18.63
CA THR A 99 -8.74 20.75 18.73
C THR A 99 -9.09 20.27 17.33
N TYR A 100 -8.65 19.07 16.95
CA TYR A 100 -9.09 18.44 15.71
C TYR A 100 -10.54 17.95 15.86
N LYS A 101 -11.52 18.83 15.62
CA LYS A 101 -12.84 18.40 15.17
C LYS A 101 -12.81 18.36 13.64
N ARG A 102 -12.70 17.15 13.08
CA ARG A 102 -12.98 16.91 11.65
C ARG A 102 -14.50 17.01 11.47
N PRO A 103 -15.04 17.88 10.60
CA PRO A 103 -16.42 17.75 10.15
C PRO A 103 -16.47 16.61 9.13
N PHE A 104 -17.36 15.64 9.36
CA PHE A 104 -17.81 14.75 8.31
C PHE A 104 -18.53 15.59 7.25
N PRO A 105 -18.30 15.38 5.94
CA PRO A 105 -19.11 16.02 4.92
C PRO A 105 -20.51 15.40 4.93
N GLU A 106 -21.47 16.19 5.37
CA GLU A 106 -22.90 15.95 5.31
C GLU A 106 -23.35 15.98 3.83
N GLN A 107 -23.90 14.86 3.35
CA GLN A 107 -24.51 14.80 2.02
C GLN A 107 -25.80 15.62 2.03
N ALA A 108 -25.80 16.73 1.30
CA ALA A 108 -27.01 17.49 1.04
C ALA A 108 -27.88 16.74 0.02
N GLU A 109 -28.95 16.10 0.49
CA GLU A 109 -30.08 15.69 -0.36
C GLU A 109 -30.92 16.93 -0.69
N SER A 110 -31.08 17.23 -1.99
CA SER A 110 -32.12 18.11 -2.49
C SER A 110 -33.38 17.30 -2.78
N SER A 111 -34.44 17.66 -2.06
CA SER A 111 -35.82 17.20 -2.17
C SER A 111 -36.45 17.50 -3.54
N ASN A 112 -37.21 16.54 -4.11
CA ASN A 112 -38.64 16.78 -4.40
C ASN A 112 -39.46 15.53 -4.81
N VAL A 113 -40.44 15.23 -3.94
CA VAL A 113 -41.84 14.79 -4.14
C VAL A 113 -42.20 13.60 -5.07
N LEU A 114 -42.73 12.51 -4.49
CA LEU A 114 -44.18 12.12 -4.46
C LEU A 114 -44.37 10.61 -4.22
N ALA A 115 -45.50 10.31 -3.55
CA ALA A 115 -46.26 9.05 -3.53
C ALA A 115 -45.88 7.91 -2.54
N ALA A 116 -46.56 7.96 -1.39
CA ALA A 116 -47.49 6.94 -0.87
C ALA A 116 -47.04 5.47 -0.69
N GLY A 117 -47.16 4.98 0.56
CA GLY A 117 -47.65 3.61 0.80
C GLY A 117 -47.00 2.78 1.92
N LYS A 118 -47.61 2.83 3.11
CA LYS A 118 -47.72 1.76 4.14
C LYS A 118 -46.45 1.27 4.88
N ARG A 119 -46.32 1.74 6.13
CA ARG A 119 -45.61 1.10 7.24
C ARG A 119 -46.36 -0.15 7.71
N SER A 120 -45.64 -1.27 7.88
CA SER A 120 -46.00 -2.31 8.85
C SER A 120 -44.88 -2.45 9.89
N HIS A 121 -45.33 -2.41 11.14
CA HIS A 121 -44.61 -2.47 12.41
C HIS A 121 -44.30 -3.94 12.80
N LEU A 122 -43.47 -4.13 13.84
CA LEU A 122 -43.06 -5.36 14.56
C LEU A 122 -41.86 -6.13 13.96
N GLU A 123 -40.89 -6.64 14.73
CA GLU A 123 -40.45 -6.47 16.13
C GLU A 123 -39.03 -7.06 16.22
N SER A 124 -38.26 -6.66 17.22
CA SER A 124 -36.90 -7.15 17.49
C SER A 124 -36.93 -8.55 18.13
N SER A 125 -36.39 -9.56 17.44
CA SER A 125 -36.18 -10.88 18.04
C SER A 125 -34.73 -11.03 18.51
N SER A 126 -34.60 -11.23 19.82
CA SER A 126 -33.38 -11.64 20.52
C SER A 126 -33.49 -13.14 20.76
N ARG A 127 -32.45 -13.94 20.48
CA ARG A 127 -31.82 -14.85 21.47
C ARG A 127 -30.75 -15.81 20.90
N PRO A 128 -29.90 -16.39 21.79
CA PRO A 128 -28.59 -16.97 21.49
C PRO A 128 -28.53 -18.51 21.62
N HIS A 129 -27.28 -18.99 21.48
CA HIS A 129 -26.67 -20.32 21.64
C HIS A 129 -26.48 -21.13 20.36
#